data_AF-A0A1M5IM41-F1
#
_entry.id   AF-A0A1M5IM41-F1
#
_cell.length_a   1.000
_cell.length_b   1.000
_cell.length_c   1.000
_cell.angle_alpha   90.00
_cell.angle_beta   90.00
_cell.angle_gamma   90.00
#
_symmetry.space_group_name_H-M   'P 1'
#
loop_
_entity.id
_entity.type
_entity.pdbx_description
1 polymer ?
#
loop_
_entity_poly.entity_id
_entity_poly.type
_entity_poly.pdbx_seq_one_letter_code
_entity_poly.pdbx_strand_id
1 'polypeptide(L)'
;MVLGADIISIMGNSPYKNKYVIVDDVMSKFLNRDKERTPDLFLYALTFLHTLGSIDKKGYKIKLVKKENEEEIQTSLFDNDVN
;
A
#
# COMPACT_ATOMS: atom_id res chain seq x y z
N MET A 1 -2.52 4.18 -16.40
CA MET A 1 -2.31 4.78 -15.06
C MET A 1 -2.97 3.89 -14.02
N VAL A 2 -2.27 3.44 -12.97
CA VAL A 2 -2.86 2.59 -11.90
C VAL A 2 -2.75 3.31 -10.55
N LEU A 3 -3.83 4.00 -10.16
CA LEU A 3 -3.83 4.95 -9.04
C LEU A 3 -3.43 4.33 -7.69
N GLY A 4 -3.95 3.13 -7.39
CA GLY A 4 -3.66 2.44 -6.14
C GLY A 4 -2.19 2.03 -6.01
N ALA A 5 -1.57 1.56 -7.10
CA ALA A 5 -0.16 1.22 -7.14
C ALA A 5 0.73 2.43 -6.84
N ASP A 6 0.29 3.63 -7.24
CA ASP A 6 1.03 4.86 -6.96
C ASP A 6 1.00 5.21 -5.46
N ILE A 7 -0.14 5.07 -4.79
CA ILE A 7 -0.25 5.28 -3.34
C ILE A 7 0.61 4.25 -2.60
N ILE A 8 0.54 2.98 -3.00
CA ILE A 8 1.39 1.91 -2.43
C ILE A 8 2.87 2.23 -2.63
N SER A 9 3.26 2.71 -3.81
CA SER A 9 4.64 3.10 -4.11
C SER A 9 5.10 4.29 -3.27
N ILE A 10 4.25 5.31 -3.09
CA ILE A 10 4.56 6.46 -2.23
C ILE A 10 4.78 5.98 -0.79
N MET A 11 3.88 5.17 -0.25
CA MET A 11 3.91 4.73 1.16
C MET A 11 4.91 3.60 1.44
N GLY A 12 5.23 2.77 0.44
CA GLY A 12 6.15 1.64 0.56
C GLY A 12 7.62 2.03 0.63
N ASN A 13 7.93 3.28 0.29
CA ASN A 13 9.28 3.84 0.29
C ASN A 13 9.57 4.66 1.56
N SER A 14 10.86 4.86 1.86
CA SER A 14 11.29 5.82 2.89
C SER A 14 10.81 7.23 2.51
N PRO A 15 10.34 8.08 3.46
CA PRO A 15 10.36 7.91 4.92
C PRO A 15 9.10 7.25 5.52
N TYR A 16 8.17 6.77 4.69
CA TYR A 16 6.83 6.35 5.08
C TYR A 16 6.68 4.86 5.39
N LYS A 17 7.61 4.05 4.88
CA LYS A 17 7.62 2.60 5.06
C LYS A 17 7.33 2.19 6.51
N ASN A 18 6.31 1.35 6.68
CA ASN A 18 5.85 0.77 7.95
C ASN A 18 5.39 1.78 9.03
N LYS A 19 5.14 3.05 8.68
CA LYS A 19 4.70 4.10 9.61
C LYS A 19 3.30 4.60 9.30
N TYR A 20 2.63 5.15 10.32
CA TYR A 20 1.44 5.98 10.12
C TYR A 20 1.87 7.38 9.67
N VAL A 21 1.36 7.79 8.51
CA VAL A 21 1.72 9.02 7.82
C VAL A 21 0.48 9.89 7.66
N ILE A 22 0.64 11.21 7.73
CA ILE A 22 -0.44 12.17 7.51
C ILE A 22 -0.98 11.99 6.10
N VAL A 23 -2.30 11.89 5.95
CA VAL A 23 -2.92 11.63 4.65
C VAL A 23 -2.57 12.71 3.61
N ASP A 24 -2.45 13.96 4.06
CA ASP A 24 -2.11 15.13 3.24
C ASP A 24 -0.71 15.04 2.62
N ASP A 25 0.27 14.46 3.32
CA ASP A 25 1.63 14.25 2.80
C ASP A 25 1.61 13.27 1.61
N VAL A 26 0.78 12.23 1.72
CA VAL A 26 0.60 11.21 0.68
C VAL A 26 -0.17 11.79 -0.50
N MET A 27 -1.24 12.54 -0.23
CA MET A 27 -2.03 13.23 -1.26
C MET A 27 -1.18 14.21 -2.06
N SER A 28 -0.39 15.05 -1.38
CA SER A 28 0.47 16.04 -2.05
C SER A 28 1.47 15.37 -3.00
N LYS A 29 2.07 14.25 -2.59
CA LYS A 29 2.96 13.46 -3.45
C LYS A 29 2.23 12.76 -4.60
N PHE A 30 1.00 12.33 -4.38
CA PHE A 30 0.18 11.74 -5.43
C PHE A 30 -0.20 12.78 -6.50
N LEU A 31 -0.60 13.98 -6.08
CA LEU A 31 -0.97 15.08 -6.99
C LEU A 31 0.23 15.57 -7.81
N ASN A 32 1.42 15.62 -7.20
CA ASN A 32 2.63 16.08 -7.89
C ASN A 32 3.23 15.06 -8.88
N ARG A 33 2.66 13.86 -9.00
CA ARG A 33 3.18 12.81 -9.87
C ARG A 33 2.83 13.03 -11.35
N ASP A 34 1.68 13.64 -11.63
CA ASP A 34 1.20 13.91 -12.99
C ASP A 34 0.10 15.00 -12.98
N LYS A 35 -0.02 15.76 -14.08
CA LYS A 35 -0.97 16.90 -14.23
C LYS A 35 -2.44 16.47 -14.21
N GLU A 36 -2.74 15.23 -14.56
CA GLU A 36 -4.11 14.70 -14.56
C GLU A 36 -4.59 14.26 -13.16
N ARG A 37 -3.72 14.35 -12.14
CA ARG A 37 -4.05 13.92 -10.79
C ARG A 37 -4.95 14.93 -10.09
N THR A 38 -6.08 14.45 -9.61
CA THR A 38 -7.02 15.24 -8.82
C THR A 38 -7.19 14.65 -7.41
N PRO A 39 -7.62 15.48 -6.43
CA PRO A 39 -7.97 14.99 -5.09
C PRO A 39 -9.02 13.87 -5.11
N ASP A 40 -9.97 13.93 -6.04
CA ASP A 40 -11.01 12.91 -6.17
C ASP A 40 -10.43 11.54 -6.56
N LEU A 41 -9.48 11.53 -7.50
CA LEU A 41 -8.77 10.31 -7.90
C LEU A 41 -7.95 9.72 -6.75
N PHE A 42 -7.36 10.58 -5.92
CA PHE A 42 -6.66 10.16 -4.71
C PHE A 42 -7.63 9.52 -3.72
N LEU A 43 -8.75 10.18 -3.41
CA LEU A 43 -9.74 9.69 -2.45
C LEU A 43 -10.38 8.37 -2.92
N TYR A 44 -10.69 8.25 -4.21
CA TYR A 44 -11.19 7.00 -4.80
C TYR A 44 -10.20 5.85 -4.60
N ALA A 45 -8.93 6.04 -4.95
CA ALA A 45 -7.91 5.02 -4.83
C ALA A 45 -7.61 4.67 -3.36
N LEU A 46 -7.55 5.67 -2.48
CA LEU A 46 -7.33 5.48 -1.04
C LEU A 46 -8.48 4.69 -0.41
N THR A 47 -9.72 5.06 -0.74
CA THR A 47 -10.92 4.37 -0.24
C THR A 47 -10.94 2.92 -0.72
N PHE A 48 -10.61 2.67 -1.99
CA PHE A 48 -10.50 1.33 -2.53
C PHE A 48 -9.46 0.49 -1.77
N LEU A 49 -8.25 1.01 -1.56
CA LEU A 49 -7.19 0.32 -0.82
C LEU A 49 -7.55 0.05 0.65
N HIS A 50 -8.25 0.98 1.29
CA HIS A 50 -8.75 0.79 2.65
C HIS A 50 -9.82 -0.31 2.71
N THR A 51 -10.77 -0.32 1.77
CA THR A 51 -11.80 -1.37 1.66
C THR A 51 -11.19 -2.76 1.43
N LEU A 52 -10.08 -2.84 0.68
CA LEU A 52 -9.32 -4.08 0.51
C LEU A 52 -8.47 -4.48 1.73
N GLY A 53 -8.41 -3.66 2.78
CA GLY A 53 -7.55 -3.88 3.94
C GLY A 53 -6.05 -3.68 3.67
N SER A 54 -5.69 -3.04 2.55
CA SER A 54 -4.29 -2.74 2.21
C SER A 54 -3.77 -1.49 2.92
N ILE A 55 -4.68 -0.64 3.42
CA ILE A 55 -4.35 0.56 4.18
C ILE A 55 -5.12 0.53 5.50
N ASP A 56 -4.40 0.77 6.59
CA ASP A 56 -4.97 0.98 7.90
C ASP A 56 -5.03 2.48 8.24
N LYS A 57 -6.08 2.90 8.94
CA LYS A 57 -6.37 4.30 9.27
C LYS A 57 -6.37 4.51 10.79
N LYS A 58 -5.61 5.51 11.24
CA LYS A 58 -5.61 5.99 12.63
C LYS A 58 -5.76 7.51 12.65
N GLY A 59 -6.97 7.99 12.93
CA GLY A 59 -7.28 9.43 12.86
C GLY A 59 -7.07 9.98 11.45
N TYR A 60 -6.23 11.00 11.33
CA TYR A 60 -5.83 11.64 10.07
C TYR A 60 -4.60 10.98 9.41
N LYS A 61 -4.14 9.85 9.95
CA LYS A 61 -2.97 9.12 9.46
C LYS A 61 -3.35 7.78 8.83
N ILE A 62 -2.58 7.37 7.83
CA ILE A 62 -2.70 6.10 7.13
C ILE A 62 -1.38 5.34 7.14
N LYS A 63 -1.44 4.01 7.15
CA LYS A 63 -0.28 3.11 7.06
C LYS A 63 -0.56 2.02 6.03
N LEU A 64 0.45 1.67 5.24
CA LEU A 64 0.36 0.51 4.36
C LEU A 64 0.40 -0.77 5.22
N VAL A 65 -0.62 -1.60 5.09
CA VAL A 65 -0.67 -2.92 5.71
C VAL A 65 0.12 -3.85 4.79
N LYS A 66 1.30 -4.27 5.24
CA LYS A 66 1.90 -5.47 4.69
C LYS A 66 1.19 -6.64 5.38
N LYS A 67 0.54 -7.51 4.60
CA LYS A 67 0.50 -8.90 5.00
C LYS A 67 1.96 -9.33 5.02
N GLU A 68 2.55 -9.35 6.20
CA GLU A 68 3.60 -10.33 6.42
C GLU A 68 2.92 -11.63 6.06
N ASN A 69 3.38 -12.26 4.98
CA ASN A 69 3.21 -13.69 4.90
C ASN A 69 3.79 -14.16 6.24
N GLU A 70 2.93 -14.55 7.19
CA GLU A 70 3.23 -15.74 7.96
C GLU A 70 3.81 -16.69 6.94
N GLU A 71 5.08 -17.04 7.13
CA GLU A 71 5.85 -17.89 6.25
C GLU A 71 4.94 -19.00 5.76
N GLU A 72 4.34 -18.82 4.58
CA GLU A 72 3.86 -19.92 3.79
C GLU A 72 5.17 -20.57 3.39
N ILE A 73 5.67 -21.41 4.30
CA ILE A 73 6.48 -22.56 3.98
C ILE A 73 5.66 -23.22 2.88
N GLN A 74 5.96 -22.85 1.63
CA GLN A 74 5.61 -23.67 0.50
C GLN A 74 6.32 -24.98 0.81
N THR A 75 5.60 -25.92 1.42
CA THR A 75 6.01 -27.31 1.44
C THR A 75 6.10 -27.69 -0.03
N SER A 76 7.31 -27.63 -0.57
CA SER A 76 7.65 -28.17 -1.88
C SER A 76 7.10 -29.58 -1.92
N LEU A 77 6.18 -29.82 -2.86
CA LEU A 77 5.52 -31.12 -3.03
C LEU A 77 6.50 -32.22 -3.45
N PHE A 78 7.76 -31.87 -3.71
CA PHE A 78 8.79 -32.73 -4.28
C PHE A 78 9.94 -33.05 -3.31
N ASP A 79 9.88 -32.59 -2.05
CA ASP A 79 10.99 -32.78 -1.10
C ASP A 79 10.96 -34.15 -0.39
N ASN A 80 9.97 -35.01 -0.68
CA ASN A 80 9.78 -36.28 0.04
C ASN A 80 10.30 -37.56 -0.67
N ASP A 81 11.00 -37.45 -1.80
CA ASP A 81 11.47 -38.64 -2.53
C ASP A 81 13.00 -38.66 -2.73
N VAL A 82 13.82 -38.80 -1.67
CA VAL A 82 15.04 -39.63 -1.71
C VAL A 82 15.50 -40.04 -0.30
N ASN A 83 15.23 -41.29 0.10
CA ASN A 83 16.16 -42.12 0.88
C ASN A 83 15.77 -43.60 0.68
#